data_AF-A0A8H7QXU7-F1
#
_entry.id   AF-A0A8H7QXU7-F1
#
_cell.length_a   1.000
_cell.length_b   1.000
_cell.length_c   1.000
_cell.angle_alpha   90.00
_cell.angle_beta   90.00
_cell.angle_gamma   90.00
#
_symmetry.space_group_name_H-M   'P 1'
#
loop_
_entity.id
_entity.type
_entity.pdbx_description
1 polymer ?
#
loop_
_entity_poly.entity_id
_entity_poly.type
_entity_poly.pdbx_seq_one_letter_code
_entity_poly.pdbx_strand_id
1 'polypeptide(L)'
;MQRSSPSLQPLLHEEADMSQPSAPIQSWDQLRKEARTLEGEIESQLASLSKMGQSTATLEDVGQEAKTDDLLKKLQLVITGMGDFIDKPSSTPTNPSMIHLLSRHKDILYDYTKEFRRAKANIKAARDKANLMNQVQDEIRTFNSGNRDNADYYLTERNRVESSHRMTDMILEQAYATRQDVSRQGRIMHGVNQRVGGVVSRIPGINNIISRINTRRKRDTLIMAGVVSTCSILIILYWMRI
;
A
#
# COMPACT_ATOMS: atom_id res chain seq x y z
N MET A 1 -75.19 -45.17 -12.00
CA MET A 1 -74.50 -44.34 -10.98
C MET A 1 -73.00 -44.67 -11.02
N GLN A 2 -71.99 -43.81 -10.90
CA GLN A 2 -71.78 -42.38 -11.08
C GLN A 2 -70.27 -42.12 -10.82
N ARG A 3 -69.58 -41.41 -11.73
CA ARG A 3 -68.28 -40.68 -11.59
C ARG A 3 -67.01 -41.50 -11.24
N SER A 4 -65.77 -41.12 -11.53
CA SER A 4 -65.06 -40.20 -12.45
C SER A 4 -63.56 -40.46 -12.23
N SER A 5 -62.81 -40.67 -13.33
CA SER A 5 -61.34 -40.53 -13.58
C SER A 5 -60.26 -41.05 -12.60
N PRO A 6 -59.19 -41.66 -13.14
CA PRO A 6 -57.83 -41.39 -12.67
C PRO A 6 -56.86 -40.95 -13.80
N SER A 7 -55.88 -40.18 -13.36
CA SER A 7 -54.85 -39.42 -14.07
C SER A 7 -53.86 -40.22 -14.92
N LEU A 8 -53.52 -39.67 -16.10
CA LEU A 8 -52.35 -40.02 -16.89
C LEU A 8 -51.06 -39.53 -16.20
N GLN A 9 -50.17 -40.45 -15.85
CA GLN A 9 -48.72 -40.23 -15.82
C GLN A 9 -48.10 -41.31 -16.70
N PRO A 10 -47.20 -40.94 -17.62
CA PRO A 10 -45.91 -41.64 -17.61
C PRO A 10 -44.70 -40.78 -18.01
N LEU A 11 -43.54 -41.21 -17.51
CA LEU A 11 -42.16 -40.96 -17.97
C LEU A 11 -41.53 -39.60 -17.61
N LEU A 12 -41.01 -39.53 -16.38
CA LEU A 12 -39.83 -38.72 -16.09
C LEU A 12 -38.62 -39.37 -16.76
N HIS A 13 -38.11 -38.72 -17.79
CA HIS A 13 -36.77 -38.97 -18.29
C HIS A 13 -35.78 -38.27 -17.35
N GLU A 14 -34.78 -39.04 -16.95
CA GLU A 14 -33.70 -38.72 -16.03
C GLU A 14 -32.71 -37.76 -16.72
N GLU A 15 -32.94 -36.45 -16.62
CA GLU A 15 -31.88 -35.46 -16.85
C GLU A 15 -31.24 -35.11 -15.52
N ALA A 16 -30.15 -35.82 -15.23
CA ALA A 16 -29.20 -35.47 -14.20
C ALA A 16 -28.53 -34.13 -14.55
N ASP A 17 -29.07 -33.02 -14.02
CA ASP A 17 -28.34 -31.76 -13.96
C ASP A 17 -27.21 -31.90 -12.93
N MET A 18 -26.04 -32.28 -13.46
CA MET A 18 -24.79 -32.33 -12.71
C MET A 18 -24.20 -30.93 -12.64
N SER A 19 -24.85 -30.05 -11.88
CA SER A 19 -24.33 -28.73 -11.53
C SER A 19 -23.22 -28.89 -10.48
N GLN A 20 -21.98 -29.05 -10.97
CA GLN A 20 -20.76 -28.90 -10.16
C GLN A 20 -20.79 -27.54 -9.41
N PRO A 21 -20.35 -27.48 -8.14
CA PRO A 21 -20.18 -26.21 -7.46
C PRO A 21 -19.02 -25.45 -8.11
N SER A 22 -19.34 -24.52 -9.01
CA SER A 22 -18.36 -23.59 -9.55
C SER A 22 -17.74 -22.83 -8.38
N ALA A 23 -16.43 -22.98 -8.20
CA ALA A 23 -15.64 -22.26 -7.21
C ALA A 23 -16.06 -20.77 -7.18
N PRO A 24 -16.17 -20.14 -5.99
CA PRO A 24 -16.63 -18.77 -5.88
C PRO A 24 -15.74 -17.88 -6.75
N ILE A 25 -16.29 -17.35 -7.83
CA ILE A 25 -15.64 -16.33 -8.63
C ILE A 25 -15.34 -15.20 -7.65
N GLN A 26 -14.07 -14.96 -7.33
CA GLN A 26 -13.68 -13.81 -6.51
C GLN A 26 -14.29 -12.58 -7.16
N SER A 27 -15.33 -12.06 -6.51
CA SER A 27 -16.08 -10.95 -7.05
C SER A 27 -15.22 -9.70 -6.89
N TRP A 28 -15.23 -8.83 -7.91
CA TRP A 28 -14.57 -7.53 -7.82
C TRP A 28 -14.91 -6.78 -6.52
N ASP A 29 -16.15 -6.90 -6.05
CA ASP A 29 -16.58 -6.28 -4.80
C ASP A 29 -15.97 -6.93 -3.55
N GLN A 30 -15.65 -8.23 -3.59
CA GLN A 30 -14.94 -8.91 -2.51
C GLN A 30 -13.49 -8.41 -2.43
N LEU A 31 -12.77 -8.40 -3.55
CA LEU A 31 -11.41 -7.86 -3.63
C LEU A 31 -11.36 -6.40 -3.17
N ARG A 32 -12.34 -5.59 -3.58
CA ARG A 32 -12.45 -4.18 -3.17
C ARG A 32 -12.67 -4.02 -1.66
N LYS A 33 -13.54 -4.82 -1.07
CA LYS A 33 -13.78 -4.79 0.38
C LYS A 33 -12.52 -5.22 1.14
N GLU A 34 -11.88 -6.29 0.69
CA GLU A 34 -10.65 -6.81 1.27
C GLU A 34 -9.50 -5.80 1.20
N ALA A 35 -9.33 -5.10 0.07
CA ALA A 35 -8.34 -4.03 -0.04
C ALA A 35 -8.59 -2.92 1.01
N ARG A 36 -9.83 -2.46 1.16
CA ARG A 36 -10.17 -1.42 2.14
C ARG A 36 -9.96 -1.85 3.60
N THR A 37 -10.26 -3.11 3.93
CA THR A 37 -10.01 -3.61 5.29
C THR A 37 -8.52 -3.66 5.57
N LEU A 38 -7.72 -4.15 4.61
CA LEU A 38 -6.26 -4.18 4.73
C LEU A 38 -5.67 -2.77 4.82
N GLU A 39 -6.18 -1.80 4.05
CA GLU A 39 -5.76 -0.40 4.14
C GLU A 39 -5.97 0.17 5.55
N GLY A 40 -7.15 -0.05 6.14
CA GLY A 40 -7.46 0.41 7.51
C GLY A 40 -6.58 -0.26 8.57
N GLU A 41 -6.30 -1.56 8.41
CA GLU A 41 -5.37 -2.27 9.30
C GLU A 41 -3.94 -1.70 9.18
N ILE A 42 -3.44 -1.51 7.95
CA ILE A 42 -2.10 -0.94 7.70
C ILE A 42 -1.98 0.46 8.30
N GLU A 43 -2.99 1.31 8.11
CA GLU A 43 -3.00 2.66 8.68
C GLU A 43 -2.89 2.64 10.22
N SER A 44 -3.67 1.77 10.88
CA SER A 44 -3.62 1.62 12.33
C SER A 44 -2.26 1.13 12.84
N GLN A 45 -1.65 0.18 12.11
CA GLN A 45 -0.34 -0.38 12.46
C GLN A 45 0.78 0.64 12.24
N LEU A 46 0.76 1.38 11.12
CA LEU A 46 1.70 2.45 10.83
C LEU A 46 1.63 3.59 11.85
N ALA A 47 0.43 3.96 12.29
CA ALA A 47 0.26 4.93 13.37
C ALA A 47 0.90 4.43 14.69
N SER A 48 0.73 3.14 15.00
CA SER A 48 1.35 2.52 16.18
C SER A 48 2.88 2.49 16.10
N LEU A 49 3.44 2.14 14.94
CA LEU A 49 4.88 2.12 14.68
C LEU A 49 5.48 3.52 14.74
N SER A 50 4.80 4.52 14.18
CA SER A 50 5.24 5.92 14.21
C SER A 50 5.34 6.44 15.66
N LYS A 51 4.36 6.12 16.50
CA LYS A 51 4.39 6.44 17.93
C LYS A 51 5.50 5.69 18.67
N MET A 52 5.74 4.43 18.31
CA MET A 52 6.79 3.61 18.91
C MET A 52 8.19 4.13 18.57
N GLY A 53 8.40 4.61 17.35
CA GLY A 53 9.66 5.26 16.95
C GLY A 53 9.97 6.58 17.67
N GLN A 54 9.01 7.15 18.40
CA GLN A 54 9.25 8.31 19.29
C GLN A 54 9.59 7.88 20.73
N SER A 55 9.32 6.62 21.07
CA SER A 55 9.57 6.02 22.38
C SER A 55 10.81 5.10 22.28
N THR A 56 11.43 4.77 23.41
CA THR A 56 12.59 3.86 23.43
C THR A 56 12.23 2.52 22.80
N ALA A 57 12.91 2.14 21.70
CA ALA A 57 12.58 0.95 20.92
C ALA A 57 12.77 -0.34 21.74
N THR A 58 11.71 -1.16 21.87
CA THR A 58 11.71 -2.44 22.60
C THR A 58 11.73 -3.64 21.63
N LEU A 59 11.66 -4.88 22.14
CA LEU A 59 11.57 -6.09 21.31
C LEU A 59 10.19 -6.24 20.61
N GLU A 60 9.17 -5.60 21.16
CA GLU A 60 7.78 -5.62 20.66
C GLU A 60 7.66 -4.97 19.26
N ASP A 61 8.56 -4.04 18.99
CA ASP A 61 8.75 -3.30 17.74
C ASP A 61 9.07 -4.19 16.53
N VAL A 62 9.91 -5.23 16.72
CA VAL A 62 10.31 -6.16 15.64
C VAL A 62 9.12 -7.01 15.18
N GLY A 63 8.26 -7.42 16.11
CA GLY A 63 7.04 -8.18 15.79
C GLY A 63 6.02 -7.32 15.04
N GLN A 64 5.89 -6.06 15.41
CA GLN A 64 4.98 -5.11 14.77
C GLN A 64 5.45 -4.70 13.37
N GLU A 65 6.77 -4.55 13.16
CA GLU A 65 7.37 -4.35 11.83
C GLU A 65 7.06 -5.51 10.89
N ALA A 66 7.28 -6.76 11.35
CA ALA A 66 7.03 -7.96 10.55
C ALA A 66 5.54 -8.12 10.19
N LYS A 67 4.64 -7.83 11.13
CA LYS A 67 3.19 -7.87 10.90
C LYS A 67 2.74 -6.83 9.86
N THR A 68 3.29 -5.62 9.94
CA THR A 68 2.97 -4.55 8.97
C THR A 68 3.48 -4.89 7.57
N ASP A 69 4.65 -5.51 7.47
CA ASP A 69 5.19 -6.01 6.20
C ASP A 69 4.33 -7.12 5.57
N ASP A 70 3.80 -8.05 6.39
CA ASP A 70 2.88 -9.09 5.92
C ASP A 70 1.55 -8.49 5.41
N LEU A 71 1.01 -7.48 6.10
CA LEU A 71 -0.20 -6.78 5.65
C LEU A 71 0.02 -6.04 4.32
N LEU A 72 1.17 -5.39 4.14
CA LEU A 72 1.54 -4.75 2.87
C LEU A 72 1.64 -5.78 1.74
N LYS A 73 2.23 -6.97 2.00
CA LYS A 73 2.30 -8.08 1.04
C LYS A 73 0.91 -8.60 0.66
N LYS A 74 0.00 -8.72 1.63
CA LYS A 74 -1.41 -9.10 1.39
C LYS A 74 -2.15 -8.07 0.54
N LEU A 75 -2.06 -6.78 0.87
CA LEU A 75 -2.68 -5.72 0.08
C LEU A 75 -2.16 -5.72 -1.36
N GLN A 76 -0.86 -5.94 -1.53
CA GLN A 76 -0.24 -6.07 -2.85
C GLN A 76 -0.79 -7.27 -3.65
N LEU A 77 -1.04 -8.41 -3.01
CA LEU A 77 -1.63 -9.59 -3.64
C LEU A 77 -3.06 -9.30 -4.10
N VAL A 78 -3.86 -8.65 -3.26
CA VAL A 78 -5.24 -8.24 -3.58
C VAL A 78 -5.26 -7.26 -4.77
N ILE A 79 -4.36 -6.27 -4.79
CA ILE A 79 -4.23 -5.32 -5.91
C ILE A 79 -3.81 -6.03 -7.22
N THR A 80 -2.96 -7.06 -7.12
CA THR A 80 -2.59 -7.88 -8.28
C THR A 80 -3.79 -8.67 -8.78
N GLY A 81 -4.57 -9.28 -7.87
CA GLY A 81 -5.82 -9.97 -8.20
C GLY A 81 -6.88 -9.06 -8.83
N MET A 82 -6.98 -7.80 -8.38
CA MET A 82 -7.81 -6.78 -9.05
C MET A 82 -7.33 -6.49 -10.48
N GLY A 83 -6.01 -6.41 -10.68
CA GLY A 83 -5.42 -6.26 -12.02
C GLY A 83 -5.76 -7.43 -12.93
N ASP A 84 -5.58 -8.66 -12.44
CA ASP A 84 -5.89 -9.88 -13.19
C ASP A 84 -7.40 -10.00 -13.50
N PHE A 85 -8.28 -9.54 -12.60
CA PHE A 85 -9.73 -9.47 -12.84
C PHE A 85 -10.07 -8.50 -13.99
N ILE A 86 -9.36 -7.38 -14.10
CA ILE A 86 -9.52 -6.39 -15.18
C ILE A 86 -8.95 -6.91 -16.51
N ASP A 87 -7.83 -7.63 -16.46
CA ASP A 87 -7.15 -8.17 -17.65
C ASP A 87 -7.84 -9.42 -18.22
N LYS A 88 -8.58 -10.17 -17.40
CA LYS A 88 -9.35 -11.34 -17.84
C LYS A 88 -10.56 -10.87 -18.66
N PRO A 89 -10.74 -11.32 -19.92
CA PRO A 89 -11.89 -10.97 -20.74
C PRO A 89 -13.14 -11.69 -20.20
N SER A 90 -13.70 -11.17 -19.12
CA SER A 90 -15.01 -11.60 -18.61
C SER A 90 -16.12 -10.89 -19.38
N SER A 91 -17.30 -11.48 -19.39
CA SER A 91 -18.54 -10.95 -20.00
C SER A 91 -19.02 -9.62 -19.40
N THR A 92 -18.32 -9.10 -18.38
CA THR A 92 -18.57 -7.80 -17.77
C THR A 92 -17.68 -6.74 -18.42
N PRO A 93 -18.23 -5.70 -19.07
CA PRO A 93 -17.42 -4.66 -19.68
C PRO A 93 -16.59 -3.93 -18.62
N THR A 94 -15.26 -3.90 -18.80
CA THR A 94 -14.32 -3.20 -17.94
C THR A 94 -14.72 -1.73 -17.80
N ASN A 95 -15.23 -1.34 -16.63
CA ASN A 95 -15.68 0.02 -16.38
C ASN A 95 -14.46 0.93 -16.12
N PRO A 96 -14.35 2.12 -16.74
CA PRO A 96 -13.24 3.06 -16.48
C PRO A 96 -13.06 3.37 -14.98
N SER A 97 -14.14 3.31 -14.20
CA SER A 97 -14.11 3.50 -12.74
C SER A 97 -13.31 2.41 -12.01
N MET A 98 -13.33 1.16 -12.51
CA MET A 98 -12.57 0.05 -11.92
C MET A 98 -11.07 0.23 -12.14
N ILE A 99 -10.68 0.72 -13.32
CA ILE A 99 -9.28 1.02 -13.65
C ILE A 99 -8.77 2.18 -12.79
N HIS A 100 -9.55 3.26 -12.64
CA HIS A 100 -9.18 4.37 -11.77
C HIS A 100 -9.09 3.95 -10.30
N LEU A 101 -10.00 3.10 -9.83
CA LEU A 101 -9.95 2.56 -8.47
C LEU A 101 -8.71 1.69 -8.26
N LEU A 102 -8.37 0.83 -9.22
CA LEU A 102 -7.14 0.04 -9.20
C LEU A 102 -5.90 0.94 -9.15
N SER A 103 -5.86 2.01 -9.97
CA SER A 103 -4.76 2.99 -9.94
C SER A 103 -4.63 3.63 -8.56
N ARG A 104 -5.74 4.04 -7.96
CA ARG A 104 -5.75 4.63 -6.62
C ARG A 104 -5.23 3.68 -5.56
N HIS A 105 -5.65 2.40 -5.57
CA HIS A 105 -5.14 1.42 -4.62
C HIS A 105 -3.62 1.20 -4.76
N LYS A 106 -3.07 1.35 -5.98
CA LYS A 106 -1.60 1.31 -6.19
C LYS A 106 -0.89 2.51 -5.61
N ASP A 107 -1.44 3.71 -5.79
CA ASP A 107 -0.88 4.94 -5.22
C ASP A 107 -0.89 4.86 -3.67
N ILE A 108 -1.99 4.37 -3.09
CA ILE A 108 -2.09 4.14 -1.64
C ILE A 108 -1.05 3.11 -1.16
N LEU A 109 -0.88 1.99 -1.87
CA LEU A 109 0.15 0.99 -1.53
C LEU A 109 1.57 1.60 -1.59
N TYR A 110 1.85 2.45 -2.58
CA TYR A 110 3.12 3.16 -2.70
C TYR A 110 3.38 4.04 -1.47
N ASP A 111 2.39 4.84 -1.09
CA ASP A 111 2.48 5.76 0.03
C ASP A 111 2.65 5.02 1.35
N TYR A 112 1.88 3.95 1.60
CA TYR A 112 2.06 3.12 2.80
C TYR A 112 3.42 2.44 2.85
N THR A 113 3.95 1.95 1.72
CA THR A 113 5.29 1.36 1.67
C THR A 113 6.36 2.40 1.99
N LYS A 114 6.20 3.62 1.50
CA LYS A 114 7.10 4.74 1.78
C LYS A 114 7.06 5.14 3.26
N GLU A 115 5.86 5.30 3.82
CA GLU A 115 5.67 5.63 5.23
C GLU A 115 6.20 4.51 6.15
N PHE A 116 5.99 3.24 5.81
CA PHE A 116 6.56 2.11 6.53
C PHE A 116 8.09 2.17 6.60
N ARG A 117 8.75 2.44 5.46
CA ARG A 117 10.22 2.59 5.41
C ARG A 117 10.69 3.76 6.26
N ARG A 118 9.95 4.87 6.24
CA ARG A 118 10.26 6.04 7.07
C ARG A 118 10.12 5.72 8.56
N ALA A 119 9.05 5.03 8.95
CA ALA A 119 8.84 4.60 10.32
C ALA A 119 9.97 3.67 10.80
N LYS A 120 10.31 2.66 10.00
CA LYS A 120 11.43 1.73 10.26
C LYS A 120 12.77 2.44 10.41
N ALA A 121 13.06 3.41 9.55
CA ALA A 121 14.29 4.20 9.65
C ALA A 121 14.33 5.03 10.95
N ASN A 122 13.18 5.61 11.35
CA ASN A 122 13.08 6.37 12.59
C ASN A 122 13.24 5.49 13.83
N ILE A 123 12.58 4.33 13.84
CA ILE A 123 12.71 3.30 14.87
C ILE A 123 14.17 2.85 15.02
N LYS A 124 14.83 2.56 13.90
CA LYS A 124 16.25 2.18 13.91
C LYS A 124 17.12 3.27 14.51
N ALA A 125 16.92 4.53 14.09
CA ALA A 125 17.66 5.66 14.65
C ALA A 125 17.42 5.84 16.16
N ALA A 126 16.18 5.63 16.63
CA ALA A 126 15.84 5.67 18.05
C ALA A 126 16.51 4.54 18.83
N ARG A 127 16.57 3.33 18.27
CA ARG A 127 17.26 2.16 18.85
C ARG A 127 18.77 2.37 18.94
N ASP A 128 19.38 2.88 17.86
CA ASP A 128 20.81 3.19 17.81
C ASP A 128 21.15 4.26 18.87
N LYS A 129 20.32 5.29 18.99
CA LYS A 129 20.45 6.31 20.05
C LYS A 129 20.34 5.69 21.45
N ALA A 130 19.38 4.78 21.69
CA ALA A 130 19.22 4.13 22.98
C ALA A 130 20.41 3.25 23.34
N ASN A 131 20.95 2.50 22.38
CA ASN A 131 22.14 1.66 22.57
C ASN A 131 23.37 2.50 22.93
N LEU A 132 23.59 3.62 22.24
CA LEU A 132 24.67 4.57 22.55
C LEU A 132 24.51 5.17 23.96
N MET A 133 23.29 5.54 24.35
CA MET A 133 23.03 6.09 25.69
C MET A 133 23.22 5.06 26.80
N ASN A 134 22.79 3.81 26.60
CA ASN A 134 23.04 2.71 27.55
C ASN A 134 24.54 2.48 27.71
N GLN A 135 25.31 2.47 26.61
CA GLN A 135 26.77 2.34 26.65
C GLN A 135 27.43 3.46 27.48
N VAL A 136 27.02 4.71 27.28
CA VAL A 136 27.54 5.85 28.05
C VAL A 136 27.14 5.75 29.53
N GLN A 137 25.91 5.33 29.84
CA GLN A 137 25.47 5.15 31.22
C GLN A 137 26.25 4.05 31.93
N ASP A 138 26.52 2.93 31.26
CA ASP A 138 27.33 1.84 31.81
C ASP A 138 28.78 2.30 32.05
N GLU A 139 29.38 3.04 31.11
CA GLU A 139 30.72 3.61 31.28
C GLU A 139 30.80 4.58 32.47
N ILE A 140 29.81 5.47 32.63
CA ILE A 140 29.73 6.37 33.79
C ILE A 140 29.60 5.59 35.09
N ARG A 141 28.79 4.51 35.12
CA ARG A 141 28.61 3.65 36.30
C ARG A 141 29.91 2.93 36.67
N THR A 142 30.62 2.36 35.70
CA THR A 142 31.90 1.68 35.93
C THR A 142 33.00 2.66 36.35
N PHE A 143 33.01 3.87 35.79
CA PHE A 143 33.94 4.92 36.21
C PHE A 143 33.66 5.38 37.66
N ASN A 144 32.39 5.56 38.01
CA ASN A 144 31.97 6.03 39.33
C ASN A 144 32.03 4.95 40.43
N SER A 145 31.98 3.65 40.08
CA SER A 145 32.05 2.56 41.06
C SER A 145 33.46 2.32 41.62
N GLY A 146 34.50 2.99 41.10
CA GLY A 146 35.84 3.04 41.70
C GLY A 146 36.60 1.71 41.75
N ASN A 147 36.00 0.59 41.35
CA ASN A 147 36.62 -0.73 41.44
C ASN A 147 37.47 -1.01 40.21
N ARG A 148 38.78 -0.76 40.33
CA ARG A 148 39.78 -0.80 39.27
C ARG A 148 40.33 -2.21 39.07
N ASP A 149 39.46 -3.22 39.06
CA ASP A 149 39.86 -4.59 38.75
C ASP A 149 39.92 -4.76 37.22
N ASN A 150 41.14 -4.69 36.69
CA ASN A 150 41.41 -4.86 35.25
C ASN A 150 40.77 -6.15 34.70
N ALA A 151 40.67 -7.21 35.51
CA ALA A 151 40.04 -8.48 35.13
C ALA A 151 38.54 -8.34 34.82
N ASP A 152 37.79 -7.63 35.65
CA ASP A 152 36.35 -7.37 35.43
C ASP A 152 36.13 -6.45 34.24
N TYR A 153 37.04 -5.48 34.03
CA TYR A 153 37.04 -4.64 32.83
C TYR A 153 37.20 -5.48 31.56
N TYR A 154 38.18 -6.39 31.50
CA TYR A 154 38.40 -7.25 30.33
C TYR A 154 37.25 -8.25 30.09
N LEU A 155 36.63 -8.79 31.15
CA LEU A 155 35.46 -9.67 31.03
C LEU A 155 34.23 -8.90 30.50
N THR A 156 34.02 -7.69 31.00
CA THR A 156 32.95 -6.81 30.52
C THR A 156 33.18 -6.41 29.07
N GLU A 157 34.43 -6.09 28.70
CA GLU A 157 34.80 -5.76 27.32
C GLU A 157 34.60 -6.95 26.38
N ARG A 158 34.96 -8.16 26.80
CA ARG A 158 34.69 -9.39 26.03
C ARG A 158 33.19 -9.58 25.82
N ASN A 159 32.37 -9.41 26.87
CA ASN A 159 30.92 -9.50 26.76
C ASN A 159 30.34 -8.42 25.84
N ARG A 160 30.95 -7.21 25.83
CA ARG A 160 30.58 -6.12 24.92
C ARG A 160 30.92 -6.44 23.47
N VAL A 161 32.11 -6.99 23.20
CA VAL A 161 32.53 -7.44 21.86
C VAL A 161 31.62 -8.56 21.37
N GLU A 162 31.30 -9.54 22.20
CA GLU A 162 30.39 -10.63 21.86
C GLU A 162 28.97 -10.12 21.55
N SER A 163 28.44 -9.19 22.36
CA SER A 163 27.14 -8.56 22.11
C SER A 163 27.13 -7.74 20.82
N SER A 164 28.21 -6.98 20.57
CA SER A 164 28.40 -6.21 19.33
C SER A 164 28.50 -7.12 18.10
N HIS A 165 29.17 -8.26 18.21
CA HIS A 165 29.26 -9.26 17.15
C HIS A 165 27.88 -9.82 16.81
N ARG A 166 27.11 -10.23 17.83
CA ARG A 166 25.73 -10.73 17.65
C ARG A 166 24.81 -9.67 17.04
N MET A 167 24.93 -8.41 17.46
CA MET A 167 24.20 -7.30 16.86
C MET A 167 24.60 -7.06 15.41
N THR A 168 25.89 -7.16 15.10
CA THR A 168 26.40 -7.04 13.72
C THR A 168 25.86 -8.16 12.84
N ASP A 169 25.84 -9.40 13.34
CA ASP A 169 25.28 -10.54 12.62
C ASP A 169 23.78 -10.36 12.34
N MET A 170 23.01 -9.91 13.35
CA MET A 170 21.59 -9.58 13.16
C MET A 170 21.37 -8.45 12.15
N ILE A 171 22.20 -7.41 12.17
CA ILE A 171 22.13 -6.31 11.21
C ILE A 171 22.48 -6.80 9.80
N LEU A 172 23.47 -7.69 9.67
CA LEU A 172 23.87 -8.27 8.39
C LEU A 172 22.72 -9.08 7.79
N GLU A 173 22.09 -9.94 8.59
CA GLU A 173 20.96 -10.76 8.18
C GLU A 173 19.73 -9.90 7.82
N GLN A 174 19.41 -8.90 8.64
CA GLN A 174 18.32 -7.96 8.36
C GLN A 174 18.59 -7.11 7.09
N ALA A 175 19.85 -6.77 6.82
CA ALA A 175 20.24 -6.04 5.61
C ALA A 175 20.11 -6.90 4.35
N TYR A 176 20.51 -8.17 4.40
CA TYR A 176 20.32 -9.11 3.30
C TYR A 176 18.83 -9.32 2.98
N ALA A 177 18.01 -9.53 4.02
CA ALA A 177 16.56 -9.67 3.86
C ALA A 177 15.92 -8.39 3.26
N THR A 178 16.29 -7.22 3.75
CA THR A 178 15.74 -5.94 3.28
C THR A 178 16.13 -5.63 1.82
N ARG A 179 17.37 -5.93 1.39
CA ARG A 179 17.82 -5.71 0.01
C ARG A 179 17.04 -6.56 -0.99
N GLN A 180 16.79 -7.82 -0.65
CA GLN A 180 16.04 -8.73 -1.50
C GLN A 180 14.57 -8.30 -1.62
N ASP A 181 13.96 -7.87 -0.52
CA ASP A 181 12.57 -7.41 -0.51
C ASP A 181 12.38 -6.10 -1.31
N VAL A 182 13.30 -5.13 -1.23
CA VAL A 182 13.24 -3.91 -2.04
C VAL A 182 13.35 -4.22 -3.54
N SER A 183 14.26 -5.13 -3.93
CA SER A 183 14.41 -5.56 -5.32
C SER A 183 13.17 -6.30 -5.84
N ARG A 184 12.54 -7.12 -4.99
CA ARG A 184 11.32 -7.85 -5.30
C ARG A 184 10.11 -6.93 -5.44
N GLN A 185 9.94 -5.98 -4.52
CA GLN A 185 8.88 -4.96 -4.57
C GLN A 185 9.00 -4.08 -5.81
N GLY A 186 10.21 -3.63 -6.16
CA GLY A 186 10.45 -2.79 -7.35
C GLY A 186 10.08 -3.47 -8.66
N ARG A 187 10.42 -4.76 -8.85
CA ARG A 187 10.05 -5.53 -10.04
C ARG A 187 8.53 -5.70 -10.19
N ILE A 188 7.84 -5.97 -9.08
CA ILE A 188 6.38 -6.19 -9.10
C ILE A 188 5.66 -4.88 -9.39
N MET A 189 6.08 -3.77 -8.78
CA MET A 189 5.51 -2.45 -9.02
C MET A 189 5.69 -2.00 -10.49
N HIS A 190 6.84 -2.31 -11.07
CA HIS A 190 7.11 -2.03 -12.48
C HIS A 190 6.22 -2.87 -13.41
N GLY A 191 6.08 -4.18 -13.15
CA GLY A 191 5.20 -5.06 -13.95
C GLY A 191 3.72 -4.67 -13.86
N VAL A 192 3.29 -4.18 -12.69
CA VAL A 192 1.91 -3.73 -12.45
C VAL A 192 1.60 -2.36 -13.07
N ASN A 193 2.61 -1.49 -13.23
CA ASN A 193 2.48 -0.22 -13.97
C ASN A 193 2.43 -0.45 -15.50
N GLN A 194 3.23 -1.39 -16.00
CA GLN A 194 3.21 -1.78 -17.42
C GLN A 194 1.84 -2.33 -17.85
N ARG A 195 1.16 -3.10 -16.99
CA ARG A 195 -0.20 -3.61 -17.27
C ARG A 195 -1.25 -2.51 -17.34
N VAL A 196 -1.21 -1.51 -16.46
CA VAL A 196 -2.12 -0.34 -16.54
C VAL A 196 -1.89 0.48 -17.81
N GLY A 197 -0.64 0.68 -18.22
CA GLY A 197 -0.33 1.30 -19.52
C GLY A 197 -0.87 0.49 -20.71
N GLY A 198 -0.81 -0.84 -20.62
CA GLY A 198 -1.41 -1.77 -21.59
C GLY A 198 -2.93 -1.69 -21.67
N VAL A 199 -3.64 -1.50 -20.55
CA VAL A 199 -5.10 -1.31 -20.53
C VAL A 199 -5.50 0.05 -21.10
N VAL A 200 -4.75 1.12 -20.78
CA VAL A 200 -5.00 2.48 -21.32
C VAL A 200 -4.85 2.52 -22.84
N SER A 201 -3.92 1.74 -23.41
CA SER A 201 -3.73 1.62 -24.86
C SER A 201 -4.78 0.74 -25.57
N ARG A 202 -5.50 -0.11 -24.83
CA ARG A 202 -6.59 -0.95 -25.36
C ARG A 202 -7.97 -0.31 -25.32
N ILE A 203 -8.12 0.88 -24.74
CA ILE A 203 -9.36 1.67 -24.78
C ILE A 203 -9.21 2.76 -25.86
N PRO A 204 -9.55 2.49 -27.14
CA PRO A 204 -9.63 3.53 -28.14
C PRO A 204 -10.71 4.54 -27.71
N GLY A 205 -10.29 5.74 -27.31
CA GLY A 205 -11.24 6.81 -26.93
C GLY A 205 -10.88 7.62 -25.68
N ILE A 206 -9.97 7.15 -24.81
CA ILE A 206 -9.52 7.95 -23.63
C ILE A 206 -8.88 9.26 -24.10
N ASN A 207 -8.07 9.24 -25.16
CA ASN A 207 -7.47 10.46 -25.70
C ASN A 207 -8.53 11.46 -26.22
N ASN A 208 -9.65 10.96 -26.73
CA ASN A 208 -10.78 11.79 -27.16
C ASN A 208 -11.59 12.35 -25.98
N ILE A 209 -11.77 11.58 -24.90
CA ILE A 209 -12.48 12.04 -23.69
C ILE A 209 -11.63 13.03 -22.90
N ILE A 210 -10.33 12.76 -22.70
CA ILE A 210 -9.37 13.68 -22.06
C ILE A 210 -9.24 14.97 -22.89
N SER A 211 -9.20 14.88 -24.22
CA SER A 211 -9.16 16.05 -25.12
C SER A 211 -10.46 16.86 -25.03
N ARG A 212 -11.63 16.21 -24.98
CA ARG A 212 -12.93 16.89 -24.79
C ARG A 212 -13.07 17.57 -23.43
N ILE A 213 -12.50 16.98 -22.37
CA ILE A 213 -12.48 17.57 -21.03
C ILE A 213 -11.53 18.78 -20.97
N ASN A 214 -10.33 18.66 -21.52
CA ASN A 214 -9.35 19.75 -21.54
C ASN A 214 -9.82 20.91 -22.45
N THR A 215 -10.49 20.63 -23.57
CA THR A 215 -11.04 21.67 -24.46
C THR A 215 -12.24 22.40 -23.85
N ARG A 216 -13.08 21.76 -23.04
CA ARG A 216 -14.10 22.48 -22.25
C ARG A 216 -13.46 23.44 -21.25
N ARG A 217 -12.49 22.96 -20.46
CA ARG A 217 -11.79 23.78 -19.45
C ARG A 217 -11.04 24.96 -20.07
N LYS A 218 -10.37 24.75 -21.22
CA LYS A 218 -9.67 25.82 -21.96
C LYS A 218 -10.64 26.87 -22.53
N ARG A 219 -11.81 26.46 -23.02
CA ARG A 219 -12.83 27.42 -23.50
C ARG A 219 -13.37 28.28 -22.37
N ASP A 220 -13.66 27.69 -21.21
CA ASP A 220 -14.17 28.42 -20.05
C ASP A 220 -13.14 29.44 -19.55
N THR A 221 -11.86 29.09 -19.50
CA THR A 221 -10.78 30.04 -19.16
C THR A 221 -10.63 31.17 -20.19
N LEU A 222 -10.77 30.88 -21.48
CA LEU A 222 -10.65 31.88 -22.55
C LEU A 222 -11.80 32.88 -22.51
N ILE A 223 -13.03 32.41 -22.26
CA ILE A 223 -14.21 33.27 -22.08
C ILE A 223 -14.03 34.18 -20.86
N MET A 224 -13.62 33.63 -19.71
CA MET A 224 -13.41 34.42 -18.50
C MET A 224 -12.29 35.46 -18.69
N ALA A 225 -11.19 35.11 -19.36
CA ALA A 225 -10.11 36.05 -19.67
C ALA A 225 -10.58 37.19 -20.60
N GLY A 226 -11.43 36.90 -21.60
CA GLY A 226 -11.99 37.90 -22.50
C GLY A 226 -12.90 38.91 -21.77
N VAL A 227 -13.75 38.43 -20.86
CA VAL A 227 -14.61 39.30 -20.05
C VAL A 227 -13.78 40.21 -19.16
N VAL A 228 -12.78 39.66 -18.46
CA VAL A 228 -11.89 40.45 -17.59
C VAL A 228 -11.12 41.50 -18.40
N SER A 229 -10.54 41.13 -19.55
CA SER A 229 -9.83 42.07 -20.42
C SER A 229 -10.72 43.21 -20.92
N THR A 230 -11.95 42.89 -21.33
CA THR A 230 -12.91 43.89 -21.81
C THR A 230 -13.33 44.85 -20.69
N CYS A 231 -13.63 44.32 -19.50
CA CYS A 231 -13.94 45.14 -18.32
C CYS A 231 -12.76 46.04 -17.92
N SER A 232 -11.53 45.52 -17.90
CA SER A 232 -10.34 46.32 -17.58
C SER A 232 -10.13 47.46 -18.57
N ILE A 233 -10.30 47.24 -19.88
CA ILE A 233 -10.17 48.28 -20.90
C ILE A 233 -11.23 49.37 -20.74
N LEU A 234 -12.50 49.00 -20.51
CA LEU A 234 -13.58 49.96 -20.31
C LEU A 234 -13.36 50.83 -19.06
N ILE A 235 -12.84 50.25 -17.97
CA ILE A 235 -12.49 51.00 -16.76
C ILE A 235 -11.37 52.00 -17.04
N ILE A 236 -10.32 51.59 -17.77
CA ILE A 236 -9.20 52.47 -18.13
C ILE A 236 -9.66 53.63 -19.03
N LEU A 237 -10.53 53.34 -20.03
CA LEU A 237 -11.07 54.38 -20.91
C LEU A 237 -12.00 55.35 -20.17
N TYR A 238 -12.79 54.84 -19.21
CA TYR A 238 -13.61 55.69 -18.35
C TYR A 238 -12.74 56.62 -17.50
N TRP A 239 -11.66 56.08 -16.90
CA TRP A 239 -10.70 56.86 -16.12
C TRP A 239 -9.90 57.88 -16.94
N MET A 240 -9.64 57.61 -18.21
CA MET A 240 -8.93 58.54 -19.10
C MET A 240 -9.85 59.64 -19.64
N ARG A 241 -11.16 59.41 -19.65
CA ARG A 241 -12.17 60.34 -20.17
C ARG A 241 -12.74 61.25 -19.08
N ILE A 242 -12.69 60.84 -17.82
CA ILE A 242 -12.99 61.67 -16.65
C ILE A 242 -11.80 62.58 -16.34
#